data_AF-A0A1M8A141-F1
#
_entry.id   AF-A0A1M8A141-F1
#
_cell.length_a   1.000
_cell.length_b   1.000
_cell.length_c   1.000
_cell.angle_alpha   90.00
_cell.angle_beta   90.00
_cell.angle_gamma   90.00
#
_symmetry.space_group_name_H-M   'P 1'
#
loop_
_entity.id
_entity.type
_entity.pdbx_description
1 polymer ?
#
loop_
_entity_poly.entity_id
_entity_poly.type
_entity_poly.pdbx_seq_one_letter_code
_entity_poly.pdbx_strand_id
1 'polypeptide(L)'
;MAPAPLPPLSDRRCPGLRLSQLGVSIDELRALPRESDSRPKTTNMRRPIDLLPAMPVRRHAPTPADDDDDGTGDVVRRARRAPPAVPTPLPAMLMAMPCLRVRHLPLSVAFYTRVLRFRRFGRRDPAQARLFRGAPGTMPSLNGGAPGMRPSLPPGVYLLLRPSAGGPTGELQTLWLMVTDVEACFRDAAAQLVAASTVQEGYFPEHDFAQAQILTRPQLMPDGTCEFRVRDPDGHTLVLSGLAG
;
A
#
# COMPACT_ATOMS: atom_id res chain seq x y z
N MET A 1 -54.77 35.50 11.81
CA MET A 1 -54.54 34.29 12.62
C MET A 1 -53.04 34.15 12.81
N ALA A 2 -52.54 34.32 14.03
CA ALA A 2 -51.11 34.20 14.34
C ALA A 2 -50.77 32.76 14.75
N PRO A 3 -49.59 32.21 14.38
CA PRO A 3 -49.20 30.86 14.78
C PRO A 3 -48.71 30.84 16.24
N ALA A 4 -49.05 29.75 16.94
CA ALA A 4 -48.68 29.52 18.33
C ALA A 4 -47.16 29.23 18.51
N PRO A 5 -46.55 29.61 19.65
CA PRO A 5 -45.13 29.39 19.91
C PRO A 5 -44.84 27.93 20.30
N LEU A 6 -43.69 27.41 19.84
CA LEU A 6 -43.18 26.08 20.19
C LEU A 6 -42.54 26.07 21.59
N PRO A 7 -42.61 24.94 22.33
CA PRO A 7 -42.05 24.82 23.68
C PRO A 7 -40.51 24.63 23.67
N PRO A 8 -39.81 25.00 24.77
CA PRO A 8 -38.35 24.94 24.89
C PRO A 8 -37.78 23.52 25.08
N LEU A 9 -36.56 23.32 24.59
CA LEU A 9 -35.82 22.05 24.43
C LEU A 9 -35.12 21.51 25.71
N SER A 10 -35.61 21.80 26.92
CA SER A 10 -34.81 21.57 28.13
C SER A 10 -35.12 20.30 28.94
N ASP A 11 -36.17 19.52 28.63
CA ASP A 11 -36.58 18.38 29.48
C ASP A 11 -36.70 17.05 28.73
N ARG A 12 -35.56 16.47 28.34
CA ARG A 12 -35.44 15.04 28.07
C ARG A 12 -34.22 14.44 28.75
N ARG A 13 -34.23 14.43 30.09
CA ARG A 13 -33.42 13.48 30.87
C ARG A 13 -34.19 12.17 30.95
N CYS A 14 -33.75 11.16 30.21
CA CYS A 14 -34.23 9.79 30.41
C CYS A 14 -33.72 9.27 31.77
N PRO A 15 -34.60 8.81 32.67
CA PRO A 15 -34.19 8.10 33.87
C PRO A 15 -33.99 6.61 33.55
N GLY A 16 -32.87 6.06 33.99
CA GLY A 16 -32.78 4.66 34.40
C GLY A 16 -32.55 3.61 33.31
N LEU A 17 -31.29 3.26 33.10
CA LEU A 17 -30.88 1.85 32.96
C LEU A 17 -29.75 1.60 33.96
N ARG A 18 -30.11 1.01 35.11
CA ARG A 18 -29.15 0.57 36.11
C ARG A 18 -28.59 -0.79 35.67
N LEU A 19 -27.27 -0.88 35.61
CA LEU A 19 -26.50 -2.10 35.33
C LEU A 19 -26.64 -3.23 36.38
N SER A 20 -27.57 -3.10 37.34
CA SER A 20 -27.77 -4.03 38.44
C SER A 20 -28.89 -5.07 38.20
N GLN A 21 -29.42 -5.18 36.97
CA GLN A 21 -30.53 -6.10 36.64
C GLN A 21 -30.13 -7.33 35.81
N LEU A 22 -28.85 -7.50 35.48
CA LEU A 22 -28.33 -8.77 34.96
C LEU A 22 -27.59 -9.44 36.11
N GLY A 23 -28.29 -10.31 36.83
CA GLY A 23 -27.83 -10.98 38.06
C GLY A 23 -26.60 -11.85 37.86
N VAL A 24 -25.43 -11.22 37.83
CA VAL A 24 -24.13 -11.89 37.94
C VAL A 24 -23.47 -11.36 39.21
N SER A 25 -23.36 -12.23 40.20
CA SER A 25 -22.66 -11.91 41.46
C SER A 25 -21.17 -11.68 41.17
N ILE A 26 -20.64 -10.53 41.62
CA ILE A 26 -19.21 -10.21 41.50
C ILE A 26 -18.34 -11.14 42.36
N ASP A 27 -18.95 -11.87 43.31
CA ASP A 27 -18.23 -12.80 44.19
C ASP A 27 -17.96 -14.18 43.58
N GLU A 28 -18.57 -14.53 42.44
CA GLU A 28 -18.24 -15.79 41.72
C GLU A 28 -17.04 -15.65 40.75
N LEU A 29 -16.52 -14.44 40.54
CA LEU A 29 -15.35 -14.17 39.69
C LEU A 29 -13.98 -14.30 40.39
N ARG A 30 -13.96 -14.67 41.68
CA ARG A 30 -12.70 -14.83 42.46
C ARG A 30 -12.23 -16.26 42.69
N ALA A 31 -12.97 -17.27 42.23
CA ALA A 31 -12.67 -18.68 42.47
C ALA A 31 -12.20 -19.45 41.23
N LEU A 32 -11.60 -18.78 40.23
CA LEU A 32 -10.95 -19.46 39.11
C LEU A 32 -9.42 -19.52 39.34
N PRO A 33 -8.80 -20.71 39.22
CA PRO A 33 -7.36 -20.86 39.35
C PRO A 33 -6.65 -20.03 38.28
N ARG A 34 -5.58 -19.34 38.69
CA ARG A 34 -4.70 -18.58 37.78
C ARG A 34 -4.13 -19.54 36.73
N GLU A 35 -4.63 -19.48 35.50
CA GLU A 35 -4.00 -20.09 34.33
C GLU A 35 -2.75 -19.27 33.94
N SER A 36 -1.71 -19.43 34.74
CA SER A 36 -0.35 -19.04 34.41
C SER A 36 0.53 -20.27 34.44
N ASP A 37 0.23 -21.31 33.65
CA ASP A 37 1.14 -22.45 33.45
C ASP A 37 0.75 -23.41 32.31
N SER A 38 0.40 -22.89 31.12
CA SER A 38 0.26 -23.72 29.92
C SER A 38 0.82 -23.06 28.65
N ARG A 39 1.82 -22.19 28.79
CA ARG A 39 2.63 -21.76 27.65
C ARG A 39 3.72 -22.80 27.39
N PRO A 40 3.82 -23.38 26.19
CA PRO A 40 5.00 -24.18 25.86
C PRO A 40 6.24 -23.28 25.86
N LYS A 41 7.11 -23.46 26.86
CA LYS A 41 8.49 -22.94 26.86
C LYS A 41 9.32 -23.77 25.91
N THR A 42 9.50 -23.29 24.68
CA THR A 42 10.63 -23.60 23.79
C THR A 42 10.69 -22.46 22.76
N THR A 43 11.79 -21.96 22.21
CA THR A 43 13.23 -22.00 22.46
C THR A 43 13.74 -20.86 21.57
N ASN A 44 14.56 -19.94 22.11
CA ASN A 44 15.22 -18.90 21.31
C ASN A 44 16.12 -19.55 20.24
N MET A 45 15.61 -19.77 19.03
CA MET A 45 16.44 -19.99 17.84
C MET A 45 16.67 -18.64 17.16
N ARG A 46 17.53 -17.82 17.79
CA ARG A 46 18.32 -16.84 17.05
C ARG A 46 19.07 -17.63 15.98
N ARG A 47 18.65 -17.54 14.72
CA ARG A 47 19.51 -17.96 13.61
C ARG A 47 20.73 -17.04 13.63
N PRO A 48 21.96 -17.54 13.77
CA PRO A 48 23.11 -16.73 13.45
C PRO A 48 23.01 -16.35 11.97
N ILE A 49 23.14 -15.06 11.68
CA ILE A 49 23.38 -14.56 10.33
C ILE A 49 24.83 -14.93 10.02
N ASP A 50 25.06 -16.19 9.69
CA ASP A 50 26.34 -16.67 9.14
C ASP A 50 26.15 -16.95 7.65
N LEU A 51 26.01 -15.88 6.86
CA LEU A 51 26.29 -15.90 5.43
C LEU A 51 26.81 -14.52 5.00
N LEU A 52 27.93 -14.12 5.58
CA LEU A 52 28.93 -13.36 4.83
C LEU A 52 30.03 -14.36 4.46
N PRO A 53 30.44 -14.49 3.18
CA PRO A 53 31.65 -15.22 2.87
C PRO A 53 32.81 -14.53 3.60
N ALA A 54 33.42 -15.26 4.54
CA ALA A 54 34.60 -14.82 5.26
C ALA A 54 35.71 -14.52 4.24
N MET A 55 35.94 -13.23 3.99
CA MET A 55 37.15 -12.78 3.31
C MET A 55 38.34 -13.21 4.17
N PRO A 56 39.40 -13.82 3.59
CA PRO A 56 40.53 -14.28 4.38
C PRO A 56 41.26 -13.09 4.99
N VAL A 57 40.99 -12.83 6.27
CA VAL A 57 41.85 -11.98 7.11
C VAL A 57 43.14 -12.75 7.30
N ARG A 58 44.16 -12.45 6.47
CA ARG A 58 45.53 -12.89 6.72
C ARG A 58 46.02 -12.21 8.00
N ARG A 59 45.86 -12.89 9.13
CA ARG A 59 46.61 -12.61 10.36
C ARG A 59 48.07 -12.96 10.08
N HIS A 60 48.89 -11.96 9.78
CA HIS A 60 50.33 -12.14 9.85
C HIS A 60 50.71 -12.28 11.33
N ALA A 61 51.21 -13.47 11.67
CA ALA A 61 51.85 -13.73 12.95
C ALA A 61 53.13 -12.87 13.07
N PRO A 62 53.48 -12.41 14.28
CA PRO A 62 54.80 -11.85 14.53
C PRO A 62 55.77 -13.00 14.80
N THR A 63 56.86 -13.06 14.07
CA THR A 63 58.06 -13.80 14.50
C THR A 63 59.30 -12.95 14.23
N PRO A 64 60.35 -13.11 15.07
CA PRO A 64 61.25 -12.04 15.49
C PRO A 64 62.45 -11.84 14.56
N ALA A 65 63.26 -10.85 14.95
CA ALA A 65 64.48 -10.34 14.37
C ALA A 65 65.46 -11.39 13.81
N ASP A 66 66.13 -10.99 12.73
CA ASP A 66 67.57 -11.22 12.53
C ASP A 66 68.15 -10.04 11.74
N ASP A 67 69.35 -9.66 12.15
CA ASP A 67 70.10 -8.45 11.84
C ASP A 67 70.69 -8.40 10.41
N ASP A 68 70.95 -7.15 9.99
CA ASP A 68 72.03 -6.66 9.11
C ASP A 68 72.43 -7.42 7.82
N ASP A 69 72.27 -6.77 6.66
CA ASP A 69 73.39 -6.60 5.71
C ASP A 69 73.14 -5.44 4.72
N ASP A 70 74.22 -4.72 4.43
CA ASP A 70 74.34 -3.50 3.64
C ASP A 70 74.35 -3.84 2.13
N GLY A 71 73.57 -3.12 1.32
CA GLY A 71 73.33 -3.52 -0.06
C GLY A 71 72.61 -2.46 -0.88
N THR A 72 73.36 -1.45 -1.29
CA THR A 72 73.00 -0.42 -2.26
C THR A 72 72.46 -1.04 -3.55
N GLY A 73 71.14 -1.07 -3.70
CA GLY A 73 70.44 -1.59 -4.88
C GLY A 73 69.17 -0.80 -5.13
N ASP A 74 69.19 -0.01 -6.20
CA ASP A 74 68.12 0.82 -6.72
C ASP A 74 66.89 -0.03 -7.11
N VAL A 75 66.05 -0.37 -6.14
CA VAL A 75 64.78 -1.05 -6.36
C VAL A 75 63.69 -0.01 -6.22
N VAL A 76 63.26 0.53 -7.37
CA VAL A 76 62.02 1.29 -7.53
C VAL A 76 60.90 0.51 -6.84
N ARG A 77 60.60 0.87 -5.59
CA ARG A 77 59.43 0.42 -4.84
C ARG A 77 58.23 0.91 -5.63
N ARG A 78 57.78 0.11 -6.59
CA ARG A 78 56.44 0.20 -7.17
C ARG A 78 55.49 0.05 -5.99
N ALA A 79 55.16 1.18 -5.36
CA ALA A 79 54.01 1.28 -4.47
C ALA A 79 52.86 0.66 -5.24
N ARG A 80 52.42 -0.52 -4.80
CA ARG A 80 51.20 -1.15 -5.31
C ARG A 80 50.10 -0.14 -5.03
N ARG A 81 49.77 0.70 -6.01
CA ARG A 81 48.56 1.50 -6.00
C ARG A 81 47.44 0.52 -5.71
N ALA A 82 46.73 0.75 -4.60
CA ALA A 82 45.48 0.06 -4.37
C ALA A 82 44.66 0.17 -5.66
N PRO A 83 44.05 -0.92 -6.16
CA PRO A 83 43.16 -0.80 -7.30
C PRO A 83 42.15 0.30 -6.97
N PRO A 84 41.86 1.23 -7.91
CA PRO A 84 40.90 2.28 -7.68
C PRO A 84 39.63 1.62 -7.16
N ALA A 85 39.15 2.07 -5.99
CA ALA A 85 37.92 1.55 -5.42
C ALA A 85 36.84 1.71 -6.48
N VAL A 86 36.42 0.60 -7.09
CA VAL A 86 35.35 0.62 -8.09
C VAL A 86 34.14 1.11 -7.31
N PRO A 87 33.55 2.27 -7.66
CA PRO A 87 32.39 2.76 -6.95
C PRO A 87 31.30 1.70 -7.11
N THR A 88 30.95 1.04 -6.00
CA THR A 88 29.80 0.15 -5.97
C THR A 88 28.58 0.97 -6.36
N PRO A 89 27.89 0.65 -7.46
CA PRO A 89 26.75 1.43 -7.89
C PRO A 89 25.70 1.41 -6.77
N LEU A 90 25.28 2.60 -6.34
CA LEU A 90 24.21 2.72 -5.37
C LEU A 90 22.92 2.15 -5.97
N PRO A 91 22.13 1.39 -5.19
CA PRO A 91 20.86 0.86 -5.68
C PRO A 91 19.92 2.03 -6.01
N ALA A 92 19.41 2.05 -7.24
CA ALA A 92 18.42 3.02 -7.68
C ALA A 92 17.00 2.47 -7.49
N MET A 93 16.10 3.27 -6.94
CA MET A 93 14.67 2.96 -6.91
C MET A 93 14.07 3.20 -8.30
N LEU A 94 13.44 2.18 -8.88
CA LEU A 94 12.95 2.24 -10.25
C LEU A 94 11.50 2.71 -10.34
N MET A 95 10.63 2.23 -9.44
CA MET A 95 9.19 2.50 -9.44
C MET A 95 8.58 2.08 -8.10
N ALA A 96 7.56 2.82 -7.66
CA ALA A 96 6.65 2.40 -6.59
C ALA A 96 5.31 1.95 -7.20
N MET A 97 4.80 0.81 -6.75
CA MET A 97 3.50 0.27 -7.17
C MET A 97 2.66 -0.02 -5.93
N PRO A 98 1.68 0.83 -5.59
CA PRO A 98 0.76 0.58 -4.50
C PRO A 98 0.05 -0.77 -4.65
N CYS A 99 -0.13 -1.47 -3.53
CA CYS A 99 -0.77 -2.78 -3.48
C CYS A 99 -2.00 -2.76 -2.57
N LEU A 100 -3.19 -2.75 -3.15
CA LEU A 100 -4.45 -2.78 -2.41
C LEU A 100 -4.89 -4.22 -2.11
N ARG A 101 -5.40 -4.43 -0.89
CA ARG A 101 -5.88 -5.72 -0.41
C ARG A 101 -7.39 -5.78 -0.48
N VAL A 102 -7.90 -6.39 -1.53
CA VAL A 102 -9.32 -6.44 -1.87
C VAL A 102 -9.96 -7.75 -1.43
N ARG A 103 -11.25 -7.74 -1.12
CA ARG A 103 -12.01 -8.94 -0.73
C ARG A 103 -12.40 -9.76 -1.94
N HIS A 104 -12.86 -9.08 -3.01
CA HIS A 104 -13.34 -9.73 -4.22
C HIS A 104 -12.65 -9.20 -5.47
N LEU A 105 -11.51 -9.80 -5.82
CA LEU A 105 -10.63 -9.33 -6.90
C LEU A 105 -11.35 -9.06 -8.24
N PRO A 106 -12.27 -9.91 -8.75
CA PRO A 106 -12.97 -9.61 -10.00
C PRO A 106 -13.81 -8.32 -9.95
N LEU A 107 -14.47 -8.07 -8.82
CA LEU A 107 -15.38 -6.94 -8.62
C LEU A 107 -14.56 -5.66 -8.48
N SER A 108 -13.50 -5.67 -7.66
CA SER A 108 -12.61 -4.51 -7.54
C SER A 108 -11.99 -4.18 -8.90
N VAL A 109 -11.50 -5.18 -9.65
CA VAL A 109 -10.96 -4.90 -10.98
C VAL A 109 -12.02 -4.32 -11.92
N ALA A 110 -13.25 -4.81 -11.90
CA ALA A 110 -14.34 -4.23 -12.68
C ALA A 110 -14.59 -2.76 -12.30
N PHE A 111 -14.57 -2.42 -11.01
CA PHE A 111 -14.67 -1.04 -10.55
C PHE A 111 -13.52 -0.17 -11.07
N TYR A 112 -12.26 -0.57 -10.84
CA TYR A 112 -11.10 0.21 -11.26
C TYR A 112 -11.04 0.39 -12.79
N THR A 113 -11.52 -0.60 -13.56
CA THR A 113 -11.49 -0.55 -15.03
C THR A 113 -12.68 0.20 -15.63
N ARG A 114 -13.89 0.00 -15.12
CA ARG A 114 -15.12 0.66 -15.63
C ARG A 114 -15.26 2.07 -15.09
N VAL A 115 -15.13 2.26 -13.78
CA VAL A 115 -15.35 3.56 -13.11
C VAL A 115 -14.11 4.46 -13.20
N LEU A 116 -12.95 3.93 -12.84
CA LEU A 116 -11.70 4.71 -12.78
C LEU A 116 -10.84 4.59 -14.04
N ARG A 117 -11.31 3.91 -15.09
CA ARG A 117 -10.66 3.80 -16.41
C ARG A 117 -9.22 3.27 -16.38
N PHE A 118 -8.86 2.49 -15.36
CA PHE A 118 -7.63 1.71 -15.39
C PHE A 118 -7.71 0.60 -16.46
N ARG A 119 -6.56 0.16 -16.94
CA ARG A 119 -6.43 -0.96 -17.88
C ARG A 119 -5.62 -2.07 -17.25
N ARG A 120 -6.07 -3.32 -17.42
CA ARG A 120 -5.25 -4.49 -17.05
C ARG A 120 -4.00 -4.52 -17.93
N PHE A 121 -2.85 -4.80 -17.34
CA PHE A 121 -1.61 -5.02 -18.08
C PHE A 121 -0.86 -6.25 -17.56
N GLY A 122 -0.08 -6.87 -18.44
CA GLY A 122 0.71 -8.06 -18.13
C GLY A 122 -0.05 -9.37 -18.12
N ARG A 123 0.63 -10.40 -17.63
CA ARG A 123 0.11 -11.76 -17.59
C ARG A 123 -1.07 -11.83 -16.63
N ARG A 124 -2.14 -12.51 -17.05
CA ARG A 124 -3.28 -12.79 -16.18
C ARG A 124 -2.83 -13.72 -15.05
N ASP A 125 -3.20 -13.35 -13.84
CA ASP A 125 -2.86 -14.08 -12.62
C ASP A 125 -4.13 -14.14 -11.76
N PRO A 126 -4.58 -15.34 -11.32
CA PRO A 126 -5.77 -15.44 -10.47
C PRO A 126 -5.54 -14.88 -9.06
N ALA A 127 -4.30 -14.80 -8.58
CA ALA A 127 -3.96 -14.32 -7.24
C ALA A 127 -3.70 -12.81 -7.16
N GLN A 128 -3.63 -12.11 -8.30
CA GLN A 128 -3.43 -10.66 -8.33
C GLN A 128 -3.85 -10.05 -9.66
N ALA A 129 -4.22 -8.77 -9.65
CA ALA A 129 -4.43 -8.01 -10.88
C ALA A 129 -3.51 -6.80 -10.93
N ARG A 130 -2.90 -6.58 -12.09
CA ARG A 130 -2.07 -5.40 -12.37
C ARG A 130 -2.83 -4.44 -13.25
N LEU A 131 -2.94 -3.21 -12.79
CA LEU A 131 -3.74 -2.15 -13.41
C LEU A 131 -2.85 -0.94 -13.69
N PHE A 132 -3.08 -0.29 -14.84
CA PHE A 132 -2.36 0.90 -15.26
C PHE A 132 -3.33 1.98 -15.72
N ARG A 133 -3.08 3.22 -15.34
CA ARG A 133 -3.73 4.40 -15.91
C ARG A 133 -2.69 5.47 -16.19
N GLY A 134 -2.53 5.81 -17.46
CA GLY A 134 -1.67 6.89 -17.94
C GLY A 134 -2.43 7.78 -18.93
N ALA A 135 -1.69 8.53 -19.73
CA ALA A 135 -2.27 9.36 -20.78
C ALA A 135 -3.10 8.51 -21.78
N PRO A 136 -4.12 9.09 -22.45
CA PRO A 136 -4.91 8.39 -23.46
C PRO A 136 -4.02 7.70 -24.51
N GLY A 137 -4.35 6.45 -24.85
CA GLY A 137 -3.58 5.65 -25.81
C GLY A 137 -2.30 5.02 -25.26
N THR A 138 -1.83 5.38 -24.07
CA THR A 138 -0.64 4.76 -23.48
C THR A 138 -0.95 3.41 -22.85
N MET A 139 -0.04 2.44 -23.05
CA MET A 139 -0.06 1.14 -22.39
C MET A 139 1.36 0.65 -22.09
N PRO A 140 1.59 0.00 -20.95
CA PRO A 140 2.87 -0.61 -20.66
C PRO A 140 3.11 -1.80 -21.59
N SER A 141 4.25 -1.82 -22.27
CA SER A 141 4.70 -3.01 -22.99
C SER A 141 5.64 -3.82 -22.09
N LEU A 142 5.18 -4.98 -21.65
CA LEU A 142 5.99 -5.91 -20.85
C LEU A 142 6.87 -6.81 -21.73
N ASN A 143 6.60 -6.88 -23.03
CA ASN A 143 7.45 -7.55 -23.98
C ASN A 143 8.44 -6.50 -24.51
N GLY A 144 9.66 -6.48 -23.96
CA GLY A 144 10.77 -5.77 -24.59
C GLY A 144 10.90 -6.31 -26.01
N GLY A 145 10.69 -5.45 -27.01
CA GLY A 145 10.53 -5.85 -28.42
C GLY A 145 11.78 -6.46 -29.07
N ALA A 146 12.90 -6.56 -28.35
CA ALA A 146 14.12 -7.22 -28.80
C ALA A 146 14.99 -7.61 -27.58
N PRO A 147 15.81 -8.66 -27.68
CA PRO A 147 16.85 -8.93 -26.68
C PRO A 147 17.74 -7.69 -26.51
N GLY A 148 17.82 -7.16 -25.28
CA GLY A 148 18.57 -5.95 -24.94
C GLY A 148 17.73 -4.67 -24.82
N MET A 149 16.46 -4.67 -25.25
CA MET A 149 15.59 -3.51 -25.11
C MET A 149 14.92 -3.50 -23.72
N ARG A 150 15.18 -2.46 -22.92
CA ARG A 150 14.55 -2.31 -21.60
C ARG A 150 13.03 -2.15 -21.77
N PRO A 151 12.22 -2.80 -20.92
CA PRO A 151 10.77 -2.58 -20.93
C PRO A 151 10.48 -1.08 -20.75
N SER A 152 9.69 -0.52 -21.66
CA SER A 152 9.24 0.86 -21.58
C SER A 152 8.01 0.92 -20.69
N LEU A 153 8.17 1.50 -19.51
CA LEU A 153 7.07 1.77 -18.58
C LEU A 153 6.65 3.23 -18.77
N PRO A 154 5.54 3.52 -19.49
CA PRO A 154 5.08 4.89 -19.65
C PRO A 154 4.71 5.53 -18.31
N PRO A 155 4.78 6.86 -18.19
CA PRO A 155 4.35 7.58 -16.99
C PRO A 155 2.86 7.35 -16.74
N GLY A 156 2.51 7.15 -15.48
CA GLY A 156 1.14 6.89 -15.04
C GLY A 156 1.11 6.18 -13.71
N VAL A 157 -0.11 5.85 -13.27
CA VAL A 157 -0.37 5.13 -12.03
C VAL A 157 -0.39 3.64 -12.31
N TYR A 158 0.50 2.90 -11.64
CA TYR A 158 0.51 1.44 -11.62
C TYR A 158 -0.06 0.96 -10.30
N LEU A 159 -1.06 0.10 -10.35
CA LEU A 159 -1.78 -0.40 -9.19
C LEU A 159 -1.77 -1.93 -9.19
N LEU A 160 -1.43 -2.52 -8.05
CA LEU A 160 -1.54 -3.96 -7.81
C LEU A 160 -2.73 -4.22 -6.90
N LEU A 161 -3.61 -5.14 -7.30
CA LEU A 161 -4.70 -5.62 -6.47
C LEU A 161 -4.40 -7.07 -6.08
N ARG A 162 -4.54 -7.39 -4.79
CA ARG A 162 -4.39 -8.76 -4.28
C ARG A 162 -5.55 -9.11 -3.36
N PRO A 163 -6.05 -10.35 -3.38
CA PRO A 163 -6.98 -10.81 -2.36
C PRO A 163 -6.42 -10.60 -0.95
N SER A 164 -7.27 -10.19 -0.01
CA SER A 164 -6.97 -10.22 1.41
C SER A 164 -6.92 -11.68 1.88
N ALA A 165 -5.93 -12.02 2.71
CA ALA A 165 -5.72 -13.37 3.20
C ALA A 165 -6.57 -13.72 4.45
N GLY A 166 -7.35 -12.78 5.01
CA GLY A 166 -8.13 -13.05 6.22
C GLY A 166 -9.24 -12.05 6.51
N GLY A 167 -10.36 -12.59 6.99
CA GLY A 167 -11.41 -11.94 7.79
C GLY A 167 -12.23 -10.82 7.13
N PRO A 168 -13.44 -10.53 7.67
CA PRO A 168 -14.35 -9.49 7.16
C PRO A 168 -13.85 -8.06 7.36
N THR A 169 -12.65 -7.86 7.92
CA THR A 169 -12.04 -6.56 8.23
C THR A 169 -10.63 -6.50 7.66
N GLY A 170 -10.51 -6.52 6.34
CA GLY A 170 -9.26 -6.08 5.71
C GLY A 170 -8.95 -4.63 6.12
N GLU A 171 -7.68 -4.34 6.38
CA GLU A 171 -7.22 -2.99 6.70
C GLU A 171 -7.62 -2.02 5.57
N LEU A 172 -8.38 -0.98 5.91
CA LEU A 172 -8.80 0.03 4.93
C LEU A 172 -7.60 0.90 4.56
N GLN A 173 -7.30 0.95 3.27
CA GLN A 173 -6.17 1.69 2.75
C GLN A 173 -6.63 3.01 2.13
N THR A 174 -5.78 4.03 2.26
CA THR A 174 -5.96 5.30 1.58
C THR A 174 -4.85 5.47 0.54
N LEU A 175 -5.24 5.72 -0.72
CA LEU A 175 -4.32 5.91 -1.83
C LEU A 175 -4.44 7.33 -2.36
N TRP A 176 -3.33 8.06 -2.33
CA TRP A 176 -3.21 9.39 -2.93
C TRP A 176 -2.71 9.29 -4.36
N LEU A 177 -3.47 9.85 -5.28
CA LEU A 177 -3.18 9.86 -6.72
C LEU A 177 -3.13 11.29 -7.23
N MET A 178 -2.05 11.60 -7.95
CA MET A 178 -1.92 12.88 -8.65
C MET A 178 -2.52 12.77 -10.04
N VAL A 179 -3.40 13.70 -10.37
CA VAL A 179 -4.07 13.81 -11.67
C VAL A 179 -3.82 15.19 -12.28
N THR A 180 -3.83 15.24 -13.61
CA THR A 180 -3.62 16.49 -14.36
C THR A 180 -4.84 17.41 -14.32
N ASP A 181 -6.05 16.84 -14.30
CA ASP A 181 -7.31 17.57 -14.25
C ASP A 181 -8.28 16.82 -13.32
N VAL A 182 -8.53 17.42 -12.17
CA VAL A 182 -9.33 16.86 -11.06
C VAL A 182 -10.82 16.90 -11.41
N GLU A 183 -11.28 17.98 -12.03
CA GLU A 183 -12.66 18.22 -12.46
C GLU A 183 -13.07 17.23 -13.57
N ALA A 184 -12.25 17.09 -14.61
CA ALA A 184 -12.50 16.13 -15.67
C ALA A 184 -12.49 14.69 -15.13
N CYS A 185 -11.53 14.35 -14.25
CA CYS A 185 -11.49 13.03 -13.63
C CYS A 185 -12.72 12.75 -12.75
N PHE A 186 -13.24 13.76 -12.04
CA PHE A 186 -14.47 13.65 -11.25
C PHE A 186 -15.70 13.44 -12.15
N ARG A 187 -15.88 14.25 -13.19
CA ARG A 187 -17.01 14.12 -14.12
C ARG A 187 -17.04 12.74 -14.76
N ASP A 188 -15.88 12.27 -15.21
CA ASP A 188 -15.75 10.93 -15.80
C ASP A 188 -16.12 9.84 -14.78
N ALA A 189 -15.53 9.88 -13.59
CA ALA A 189 -15.81 8.88 -12.55
C ALA A 189 -17.28 8.89 -12.13
N ALA A 190 -17.89 10.07 -11.97
CA ALA A 190 -19.29 10.23 -11.61
C ALA A 190 -20.22 9.67 -12.70
N ALA A 191 -19.96 10.01 -13.96
CA ALA A 191 -20.74 9.50 -15.09
C ALA A 191 -20.64 7.97 -15.20
N GLN A 192 -19.45 7.40 -15.01
CA GLN A 192 -19.28 5.94 -15.05
C GLN A 192 -19.91 5.24 -13.86
N LEU A 193 -19.89 5.84 -12.67
CA LEU A 193 -20.51 5.26 -11.48
C LEU A 193 -22.04 5.24 -11.62
N VAL A 194 -22.65 6.32 -12.12
CA VAL A 194 -24.09 6.38 -12.40
C VAL A 194 -24.48 5.39 -13.50
N ALA A 195 -23.69 5.33 -14.59
CA ALA A 195 -23.95 4.36 -15.65
C ALA A 195 -23.82 2.90 -15.17
N ALA A 196 -22.94 2.65 -14.21
CA ALA A 196 -22.82 1.33 -13.58
C ALA A 196 -23.98 1.01 -12.65
N SER A 197 -24.52 2.00 -11.93
CA SER A 197 -25.65 1.79 -11.02
C SER A 197 -26.98 1.61 -11.77
N THR A 198 -27.20 2.27 -12.90
CA THR A 198 -28.42 2.05 -13.70
C THR A 198 -28.50 0.65 -14.28
N VAL A 199 -27.35 0.03 -14.59
CA VAL A 199 -27.27 -1.37 -15.02
C VAL A 199 -27.61 -2.34 -13.86
N GLN A 200 -27.48 -1.89 -12.60
CA GLN A 200 -27.85 -2.69 -11.41
C GLN A 200 -29.36 -2.74 -11.14
N GLU A 201 -30.18 -1.90 -11.78
CA GLU A 201 -31.64 -1.95 -11.62
C GLU A 201 -32.29 -3.12 -12.40
N GLY A 202 -31.50 -3.88 -13.16
CA GLY A 202 -31.94 -5.11 -13.83
C GLY A 202 -32.09 -6.31 -12.87
N TYR A 203 -32.91 -7.30 -13.26
CA TYR A 203 -33.23 -8.49 -12.44
C TYR A 203 -31.98 -9.31 -12.01
N PHE A 204 -30.84 -9.20 -12.71
CA PHE A 204 -29.54 -9.72 -12.29
C PHE A 204 -28.42 -8.75 -12.70
N PRO A 205 -27.84 -7.95 -11.77
CA PRO A 205 -26.73 -7.06 -12.08
C PRO A 205 -25.48 -7.83 -12.52
N GLU A 206 -24.78 -7.37 -13.56
CA GLU A 206 -23.45 -7.92 -13.88
C GLU A 206 -22.43 -7.64 -12.77
N HIS A 207 -22.50 -6.46 -12.16
CA HIS A 207 -21.60 -6.02 -11.09
C HIS A 207 -22.38 -5.18 -10.08
N ASP A 208 -22.47 -5.64 -8.83
CA ASP A 208 -22.85 -4.81 -7.69
C ASP A 208 -21.58 -4.20 -7.10
N PHE A 209 -21.37 -2.89 -7.29
CA PHE A 209 -20.22 -2.20 -6.74
C PHE A 209 -20.39 -1.83 -5.25
N ALA A 210 -21.44 -2.33 -4.60
CA ALA A 210 -21.65 -2.30 -3.15
C ALA A 210 -21.45 -0.90 -2.55
N GLN A 211 -20.38 -0.71 -1.77
CA GLN A 211 -20.07 0.51 -1.02
C GLN A 211 -19.31 1.58 -1.85
N ALA A 212 -19.13 1.35 -3.14
CA ALA A 212 -18.42 2.30 -3.99
C ALA A 212 -19.22 3.58 -4.17
N GLN A 213 -18.60 4.71 -3.83
CA GLN A 213 -19.25 6.02 -3.92
C GLN A 213 -18.24 7.15 -4.02
N ILE A 214 -18.65 8.26 -4.62
CA ILE A 214 -17.88 9.49 -4.55
C ILE A 214 -18.20 10.17 -3.22
N LEU A 215 -17.18 10.41 -2.41
CA LEU A 215 -17.32 10.94 -1.05
C LEU A 215 -17.39 12.47 -1.04
N THR A 216 -16.62 13.12 -1.91
CA THR A 216 -16.56 14.58 -2.01
C THR A 216 -16.56 15.03 -3.46
N ARG A 217 -17.11 16.22 -3.72
CA ARG A 217 -16.88 16.93 -4.99
C ARG A 217 -15.46 17.51 -5.00
N PRO A 218 -14.92 17.90 -6.17
CA PRO A 218 -13.66 18.65 -6.24
C PRO A 218 -13.70 19.87 -5.32
N GLN A 219 -12.70 20.00 -4.46
CA GLN A 219 -12.57 21.07 -3.46
C GLN A 219 -11.15 21.64 -3.50
N LEU A 220 -11.04 22.96 -3.46
CA LEU A 220 -9.76 23.66 -3.31
C LEU A 220 -9.29 23.50 -1.85
N MET A 221 -8.08 22.99 -1.69
CA MET A 221 -7.43 22.76 -0.41
C MET A 221 -6.54 23.95 -0.04
N PRO A 222 -6.20 24.13 1.25
CA PRO A 222 -5.37 25.25 1.71
C PRO A 222 -3.95 25.28 1.12
N ASP A 223 -3.47 24.15 0.61
CA ASP A 223 -2.17 24.02 -0.04
C ASP A 223 -2.19 24.43 -1.53
N GLY A 224 -3.33 24.90 -2.04
CA GLY A 224 -3.52 25.29 -3.44
C GLY A 224 -3.79 24.11 -4.39
N THR A 225 -3.94 22.90 -3.87
CA THR A 225 -4.37 21.74 -4.67
C THR A 225 -5.89 21.65 -4.73
N CYS A 226 -6.42 21.04 -5.79
CA CYS A 226 -7.82 20.65 -5.86
C CYS A 226 -7.91 19.13 -5.64
N GLU A 227 -8.80 18.66 -4.77
CA GLU A 227 -8.97 17.22 -4.51
C GLU A 227 -10.43 16.76 -4.50
N PHE A 228 -10.65 15.50 -4.88
CA PHE A 228 -11.89 14.78 -4.60
C PHE A 228 -11.60 13.35 -4.13
N ARG A 229 -12.56 12.75 -3.43
CA ARG A 229 -12.40 11.44 -2.79
C ARG A 229 -13.39 10.42 -3.32
N VAL A 230 -12.91 9.21 -3.57
CA VAL A 230 -13.72 8.08 -4.03
C VAL A 230 -13.49 6.91 -3.09
N ARG A 231 -14.56 6.24 -2.68
CA ARG A 231 -14.50 4.96 -1.98
C ARG A 231 -14.68 3.84 -3.00
N ASP A 232 -13.81 2.83 -2.93
CA ASP A 232 -13.94 1.63 -3.74
C ASP A 232 -14.90 0.61 -3.09
N PRO A 233 -15.26 -0.48 -3.79
CA PRO A 233 -16.21 -1.47 -3.26
C PRO A 233 -15.74 -2.19 -1.98
N ASP A 234 -14.43 -2.22 -1.72
CA ASP A 234 -13.82 -2.85 -0.56
C ASP A 234 -13.64 -1.87 0.62
N GLY A 235 -14.04 -0.60 0.43
CA GLY A 235 -14.00 0.46 1.42
C GLY A 235 -12.70 1.28 1.41
N HIS A 236 -11.76 0.99 0.51
CA HIS A 236 -10.54 1.78 0.36
C HIS A 236 -10.88 3.18 -0.14
N THR A 237 -10.11 4.17 0.29
CA THR A 237 -10.32 5.57 -0.10
C THR A 237 -9.25 6.00 -1.06
N LEU A 238 -9.65 6.48 -2.24
CA LEU A 238 -8.77 7.13 -3.20
C LEU A 238 -8.94 8.63 -3.07
N VAL A 239 -7.84 9.33 -2.85
CA VAL A 239 -7.76 10.80 -2.89
C VAL A 239 -7.13 11.17 -4.22
N LEU A 240 -7.92 11.80 -5.10
CA LEU A 240 -7.45 12.28 -6.39
C LEU A 240 -7.21 13.77 -6.25
N SER A 241 -5.94 14.17 -6.30
CA SER A 241 -5.51 15.56 -6.15
C SER A 241 -4.81 16.03 -7.41
N GLY A 242 -4.78 17.34 -7.64
CA GLY A 242 -4.08 17.98 -8.76
C GLY A 242 -3.91 19.47 -8.45
N LEU A 243 -3.13 20.17 -9.28
CA LEU A 243 -3.02 21.62 -9.14
C LEU A 243 -4.37 22.26 -9.48
N ALA A 244 -4.77 23.28 -8.70
CA ALA A 244 -5.89 24.12 -9.09
C ALA A 244 -5.47 24.94 -10.32
N GLY A 245 -6.08 24.61 -11.46
CA GLY A 245 -5.86 25.30 -12.74
C GLY A 245 -6.60 26.63 -12.85
#